data_AF-A0A6G1D2D1-F1
#
_entry.id   AF-A0A6G1D2D1-F1
#
_cell.length_a   1.000
_cell.length_b   1.000
_cell.length_c   1.000
_cell.angle_alpha   90.00
_cell.angle_beta   90.00
_cell.angle_gamma   90.00
#
_symmetry.space_group_name_H-M   'P 1'
#
loop_
_entity.id
_entity.type
_entity.pdbx_description
1 polymer ?
#
loop_
_entity_poly.entity_id
_entity_poly.type
_entity_poly.pdbx_seq_one_letter_code
_entity_poly.pdbx_strand_id
1 'polypeptide(L)'
;MSPLNRSVSISSPYLFLLSPPPPPMTSPSSTSSAHDEVQRHDEMPLMESEEASEVLQELRRMEDEDPDGFYDYKVGADGRLEGIFWASSALGWDYVTNGGGVVVDTTFRTNRCGAPFVPFLGLNHHRRPIVFGCGVVADQSIDSFVWLLRAFMQSIQDDVPKSIITDGGDAVVAAVKAVFPQSNHRVCTSHVEQAIREHLLHGSAQDDFRSLMRDACSPAAFDERWSGFLAKHRTAENEGWLATMHRRRELWAAAFTCHKFFLGMASDQRTECLATGLHTGLADDMSLLDLFWHTDDWTYRMRDDGAELDLAVSMSRLPLTTKHRYLEANAARRFTPANFYLLREEIEKMDGFVAVDTLPTISSPDEKIYLLDSKQERCGGGAPFVVQWCTNRPGVDGKLAVTLGSHSTHDAVIFTSPPYP
;
A
#
# COMPACT_ATOMS: atom_id res chain seq x y z
N MET A 1 46.22 -0.54 -0.03
CA MET A 1 45.56 -1.36 -1.07
C MET A 1 44.76 -2.41 -0.33
N SER A 2 43.46 -2.16 -0.14
CA SER A 2 42.54 -3.05 0.57
C SER A 2 41.43 -3.45 -0.41
N PRO A 3 41.02 -4.72 -0.50
CA PRO A 3 40.04 -5.15 -1.48
C PRO A 3 38.64 -4.71 -1.05
N LEU A 4 37.91 -4.09 -1.99
CA LEU A 4 36.48 -3.83 -1.88
C LEU A 4 35.71 -5.16 -1.85
N ASN A 5 35.07 -5.49 -0.74
CA ASN A 5 34.03 -6.50 -0.70
C ASN A 5 32.73 -5.87 -1.25
N ARG A 6 32.33 -6.30 -2.45
CA ARG A 6 30.99 -6.06 -2.99
C ARG A 6 30.04 -7.10 -2.40
N SER A 7 29.12 -6.67 -1.55
CA SER A 7 27.95 -7.47 -1.17
C SER A 7 26.80 -7.20 -2.14
N VAL A 8 26.26 -8.25 -2.74
CA VAL A 8 25.04 -8.20 -3.56
C VAL A 8 23.87 -8.54 -2.65
N SER A 9 22.99 -7.56 -2.41
CA SER A 9 21.77 -7.72 -1.61
C SER A 9 20.60 -8.05 -2.54
N ILE A 10 19.93 -9.19 -2.32
CA ILE A 10 18.67 -9.55 -2.98
C ILE A 10 17.59 -9.39 -1.91
N SER A 11 16.77 -8.35 -2.04
CA SER A 11 15.67 -8.08 -1.12
C SER A 11 14.33 -8.19 -1.84
N SER A 12 13.45 -9.02 -1.29
CA SER A 12 12.03 -9.11 -1.65
C SER A 12 11.25 -9.37 -0.36
N PRO A 13 10.40 -8.45 0.10
CA PRO A 13 9.58 -8.71 1.28
C PRO A 13 8.10 -8.41 1.02
N TYR A 14 7.26 -9.39 1.35
CA TYR A 14 5.80 -9.35 1.25
C TYR A 14 5.15 -10.06 2.46
N LEU A 15 4.22 -9.34 3.11
CA LEU A 15 3.00 -9.82 3.80
C LEU A 15 3.00 -10.32 5.30
N PHE A 16 2.54 -9.41 6.19
CA PHE A 16 1.50 -9.46 7.28
C PHE A 16 1.54 -10.34 8.54
N LEU A 17 1.19 -9.72 9.70
CA LEU A 17 0.30 -10.27 10.75
C LEU A 17 -0.64 -9.23 11.43
N LEU A 18 -1.77 -9.75 11.94
CA LEU A 18 -2.84 -9.10 12.71
C LEU A 18 -2.47 -8.96 14.21
N SER A 19 -2.86 -7.85 14.84
CA SER A 19 -2.66 -7.59 16.28
C SER A 19 -3.92 -7.92 17.12
N PRO A 20 -3.77 -8.40 18.38
CA PRO A 20 -4.86 -8.55 19.36
C PRO A 20 -5.16 -7.22 20.11
N PRO A 21 -6.29 -7.10 20.85
CA PRO A 21 -6.82 -5.82 21.29
C PRO A 21 -6.01 -5.17 22.44
N PRO A 22 -6.00 -3.83 22.55
CA PRO A 22 -5.25 -3.12 23.59
C PRO A 22 -6.02 -2.99 24.92
N PRO A 23 -5.33 -2.85 26.07
CA PRO A 23 -5.93 -2.53 27.37
C PRO A 23 -6.19 -1.01 27.53
N PRO A 24 -6.99 -0.59 28.54
CA PRO A 24 -7.54 0.75 28.60
C PRO A 24 -6.63 1.82 29.24
N MET A 25 -6.74 3.02 28.66
CA MET A 25 -6.62 4.41 29.18
C MET A 25 -5.49 4.84 30.14
N THR A 26 -4.87 5.99 29.82
CA THR A 26 -4.85 7.21 30.66
C THR A 26 -4.29 8.42 29.88
N SER A 27 -4.87 9.61 30.11
CA SER A 27 -4.47 10.92 29.56
C SER A 27 -3.35 11.58 30.41
N PRO A 28 -2.60 12.59 29.92
CA PRO A 28 -3.07 13.99 30.02
C PRO A 28 -2.51 15.04 29.00
N SER A 29 -3.32 16.11 28.83
CA SER A 29 -3.00 17.56 28.71
C SER A 29 -1.94 18.14 27.75
N SER A 30 -2.44 18.81 26.71
CA SER A 30 -2.25 20.22 26.27
C SER A 30 -0.95 21.00 26.52
N THR A 31 -0.42 21.62 25.43
CA THR A 31 -0.05 23.06 25.22
C THR A 31 0.55 23.18 23.81
N SER A 32 -0.11 23.78 22.81
CA SER A 32 -0.17 25.21 22.42
C SER A 32 1.12 25.82 21.82
N SER A 33 0.99 26.27 20.56
CA SER A 33 1.50 27.52 19.96
C SER A 33 2.49 27.43 18.77
N ALA A 34 1.91 27.63 17.57
CA ALA A 34 2.25 28.55 16.47
C ALA A 34 3.69 28.69 15.94
N HIS A 35 3.83 28.64 14.60
CA HIS A 35 4.30 29.79 13.81
C HIS A 35 4.00 29.59 12.30
N ASP A 36 3.48 30.66 11.69
CA ASP A 36 3.11 30.86 10.28
C ASP A 36 4.28 30.78 9.30
N GLU A 37 4.02 30.26 8.09
CA GLU A 37 4.65 30.76 6.85
C GLU A 37 3.70 30.55 5.66
N VAL A 38 3.32 31.67 5.04
CA VAL A 38 2.30 31.81 3.99
C VAL A 38 2.84 31.34 2.64
N GLN A 39 2.23 30.32 2.04
CA GLN A 39 2.36 30.02 0.61
C GLN A 39 1.02 30.30 -0.10
N ARG A 40 1.14 31.02 -1.22
CA ARG A 40 0.05 31.57 -2.03
C ARG A 40 -0.91 30.47 -2.48
N HIS A 41 -2.13 30.50 -1.94
CA HIS A 41 -3.28 29.83 -2.51
C HIS A 41 -3.67 30.59 -3.78
N ASP A 42 -3.43 30.02 -4.96
CA ASP A 42 -4.22 30.36 -6.14
C ASP A 42 -5.65 29.85 -5.85
N GLU A 43 -6.62 30.75 -5.73
CA GLU A 43 -8.04 30.42 -5.52
C GLU A 43 -8.55 29.56 -6.68
N MET A 44 -8.63 28.24 -6.46
CA MET A 44 -9.25 27.32 -7.41
C MET A 44 -10.77 27.58 -7.47
N PRO A 45 -11.39 27.52 -8.66
CA PRO A 45 -12.81 27.81 -8.80
C PRO A 45 -13.67 26.74 -8.11
N LEU A 46 -14.56 27.23 -7.25
CA LEU A 46 -15.43 26.48 -6.35
C LEU A 46 -16.45 25.60 -7.13
N MET A 47 -16.92 24.49 -6.53
CA MET A 47 -17.96 23.63 -7.13
C MET A 47 -19.24 24.45 -7.37
N GLU A 48 -19.74 24.48 -8.61
CA GLU A 48 -20.91 25.28 -8.97
C GLU A 48 -22.19 24.75 -8.29
N SER A 49 -23.09 25.66 -7.88
CA SER A 49 -24.29 25.31 -7.13
C SER A 49 -25.25 24.37 -7.87
N GLU A 50 -25.25 24.38 -9.20
CA GLU A 50 -26.10 23.53 -10.04
C GLU A 50 -25.54 22.10 -10.08
N GLU A 51 -24.26 21.93 -10.42
CA GLU A 51 -23.59 20.62 -10.41
C GLU A 51 -23.63 19.95 -9.03
N ALA A 52 -23.45 20.74 -7.96
CA ALA A 52 -23.58 20.27 -6.59
C ALA A 52 -25.00 19.76 -6.29
N SER A 53 -26.04 20.44 -6.79
CA SER A 53 -27.43 20.01 -6.58
C SER A 53 -27.75 18.70 -7.31
N GLU A 54 -27.25 18.54 -8.52
CA GLU A 54 -27.47 17.33 -9.34
C GLU A 54 -26.82 16.10 -8.70
N VAL A 55 -25.54 16.18 -8.33
CA VAL A 55 -24.85 15.04 -7.70
C VAL A 55 -25.46 14.69 -6.34
N LEU A 56 -25.87 15.69 -5.54
CA LEU A 56 -26.55 15.44 -4.27
C LEU A 56 -27.93 14.80 -4.45
N GLN A 57 -28.62 15.07 -5.56
CA GLN A 57 -29.86 14.38 -5.88
C GLN A 57 -29.59 12.91 -6.21
N GLU A 58 -28.52 12.63 -6.94
CA GLU A 58 -28.16 11.25 -7.27
C GLU A 58 -27.70 10.47 -6.04
N LEU A 59 -26.96 11.09 -5.12
CA LEU A 59 -26.59 10.45 -3.85
C LEU A 59 -27.80 10.12 -2.97
N ARG A 60 -28.84 10.97 -2.97
CA ARG A 60 -30.11 10.64 -2.30
C ARG A 60 -30.82 9.46 -2.97
N ARG A 61 -30.78 9.40 -4.31
CA ARG A 61 -31.32 8.24 -5.04
C ARG A 61 -30.55 6.96 -4.71
N MET A 62 -29.23 7.06 -4.60
CA MET A 62 -28.36 5.96 -4.17
C MET A 62 -28.72 5.49 -2.75
N GLU A 63 -28.99 6.40 -1.81
CA GLU A 63 -29.43 6.05 -0.45
C GLU A 63 -30.76 5.28 -0.44
N ASP A 64 -31.71 5.66 -1.30
CA ASP A 64 -33.00 4.96 -1.43
C ASP A 64 -32.85 3.56 -2.07
N GLU A 65 -31.93 3.40 -3.04
CA GLU A 65 -31.72 2.15 -3.80
C GLU A 65 -30.74 1.20 -3.13
N ASP A 66 -29.78 1.74 -2.39
CA ASP A 66 -28.70 1.04 -1.68
C ASP A 66 -28.56 1.58 -0.24
N PRO A 67 -29.46 1.19 0.69
CA PRO A 67 -29.50 1.74 2.04
C PRO A 67 -28.27 1.43 2.90
N ASP A 68 -27.46 0.44 2.49
CA ASP A 68 -26.20 0.07 3.14
C ASP A 68 -25.00 0.83 2.54
N GLY A 69 -25.23 1.64 1.50
CA GLY A 69 -24.26 2.57 0.95
C GLY A 69 -23.98 3.74 1.90
N PHE A 70 -22.92 4.49 1.60
CA PHE A 70 -22.50 5.62 2.40
C PHE A 70 -22.12 6.80 1.51
N TYR A 71 -22.55 8.00 1.91
CA TYR A 71 -22.03 9.24 1.37
C TYR A 71 -21.92 10.29 2.48
N ASP A 72 -20.98 11.23 2.32
CA ASP A 72 -20.85 12.40 3.18
C ASP A 72 -20.52 13.61 2.32
N TYR A 73 -20.89 14.81 2.80
CA TYR A 73 -20.57 16.05 2.11
C TYR A 73 -20.27 17.17 3.09
N LYS A 74 -19.34 18.03 2.70
CA LYS A 74 -18.90 19.20 3.46
C LYS A 74 -19.37 20.47 2.78
N VAL A 75 -20.01 21.35 3.53
CA VAL A 75 -20.42 22.67 3.07
C VAL A 75 -19.62 23.74 3.81
N GLY A 76 -19.08 24.69 3.05
CA GLY A 76 -18.34 25.84 3.55
C GLY A 76 -19.21 26.88 4.24
N ALA A 77 -18.56 27.84 4.89
CA ALA A 77 -19.25 28.93 5.59
C ALA A 77 -20.07 29.84 4.65
N ASP A 78 -19.72 29.87 3.37
CA ASP A 78 -20.42 30.60 2.31
C ASP A 78 -21.59 29.80 1.70
N GLY A 79 -21.87 28.60 2.22
CA GLY A 79 -22.93 27.72 1.77
C GLY A 79 -22.57 26.87 0.54
N ARG A 80 -21.31 26.87 0.09
CA ARG A 80 -20.88 26.12 -1.08
C ARG A 80 -20.37 24.72 -0.72
N LEU A 81 -20.50 23.78 -1.66
CA LEU A 81 -19.97 22.43 -1.50
C LEU A 81 -18.43 22.48 -1.54
N GLU A 82 -17.81 22.08 -0.43
CA GLU A 82 -16.34 22.00 -0.28
C GLU A 82 -15.82 20.58 -0.44
N GLY A 83 -16.68 19.58 -0.28
CA GLY A 83 -16.27 18.20 -0.45
C GLY A 83 -17.47 17.27 -0.52
N ILE A 84 -17.29 16.17 -1.25
CA ILE A 84 -18.28 15.10 -1.39
C ILE A 84 -17.53 13.75 -1.42
N PHE A 85 -18.09 12.76 -0.75
CA PHE A 85 -17.58 11.40 -0.71
C PHE A 85 -18.75 10.44 -0.91
N TRP A 86 -18.52 9.36 -1.66
CA TRP A 86 -19.50 8.31 -1.86
C TRP A 86 -18.84 6.94 -1.98
N ALA A 87 -19.54 5.94 -1.46
CA ALA A 87 -19.24 4.53 -1.61
C ALA A 87 -20.55 3.73 -1.54
N SER A 88 -20.88 2.96 -2.59
CA SER A 88 -21.98 1.99 -2.51
C SER A 88 -21.65 0.86 -1.54
N SER A 89 -22.66 0.16 -1.04
CA SER A 89 -22.52 -0.97 -0.12
C SER A 89 -21.58 -2.04 -0.69
N ALA A 90 -21.65 -2.26 -2.00
CA ALA A 90 -20.77 -3.18 -2.71
C ALA A 90 -19.29 -2.77 -2.59
N LEU A 91 -18.96 -1.47 -2.60
CA LEU A 91 -17.57 -0.99 -2.42
C LEU A 91 -17.11 -1.20 -0.98
N GLY A 92 -18.03 -1.06 -0.02
CA GLY A 92 -17.80 -1.46 1.37
C GLY A 92 -17.49 -2.95 1.51
N TRP A 93 -18.22 -3.82 0.82
CA TRP A 93 -17.94 -5.28 0.79
C TRP A 93 -16.60 -5.62 0.13
N ASP A 94 -16.24 -4.91 -0.94
CA ASP A 94 -14.93 -5.04 -1.56
C ASP A 94 -13.82 -4.65 -0.59
N TYR A 95 -14.04 -3.61 0.23
CA TYR A 95 -13.11 -3.24 1.29
C TYR A 95 -12.99 -4.33 2.37
N VAL A 96 -14.09 -4.89 2.87
CA VAL A 96 -14.05 -5.96 3.89
C VAL A 96 -13.19 -7.15 3.45
N THR A 97 -13.19 -7.45 2.15
CA THR A 97 -12.44 -8.59 1.61
C THR A 97 -11.01 -8.24 1.15
N ASN A 98 -10.77 -7.01 0.70
CA ASN A 98 -9.52 -6.62 0.02
C ASN A 98 -8.83 -5.37 0.60
N GLY A 99 -9.41 -4.72 1.60
CA GLY A 99 -9.01 -3.42 2.18
C GLY A 99 -7.72 -3.43 3.00
N GLY A 100 -6.98 -4.54 3.01
CA GLY A 100 -5.71 -4.67 3.73
C GLY A 100 -4.62 -3.68 3.26
N GLY A 101 -4.73 -3.14 2.05
CA GLY A 101 -3.90 -2.05 1.56
C GLY A 101 -4.70 -1.14 0.63
N VAL A 102 -4.62 0.16 0.88
CA VAL A 102 -5.35 1.19 0.14
C VAL A 102 -4.37 2.15 -0.53
N VAL A 103 -4.64 2.52 -1.77
CA VAL A 103 -3.97 3.59 -2.49
C VAL A 103 -4.92 4.78 -2.52
N VAL A 104 -4.44 5.93 -2.05
CA VAL A 104 -5.16 7.21 -2.13
C VAL A 104 -4.42 8.06 -3.15
N ASP A 105 -5.06 8.29 -4.28
CA ASP A 105 -4.47 9.06 -5.37
C ASP A 105 -5.08 10.46 -5.42
N THR A 106 -4.27 11.51 -5.26
CA THR A 106 -4.75 12.91 -5.26
C THR A 106 -4.35 13.67 -6.52
N THR A 107 -3.84 12.96 -7.53
CA THR A 107 -3.38 13.56 -8.79
C THR A 107 -4.50 13.84 -9.79
N PHE A 108 -5.69 13.28 -9.59
CA PHE A 108 -6.82 13.51 -10.49
C PHE A 108 -7.37 14.92 -10.32
N ARG A 109 -7.24 15.74 -11.36
CA ARG A 109 -7.93 17.03 -11.51
C ARG A 109 -8.76 16.96 -12.78
N THR A 110 -9.95 16.37 -12.67
CA THR A 110 -10.71 15.92 -13.84
C THR A 110 -12.11 16.53 -13.91
N ASN A 111 -12.41 17.58 -13.14
CA ASN A 111 -13.69 18.28 -13.31
C ASN A 111 -13.49 19.71 -13.80
N ARG A 112 -14.57 20.29 -14.33
CA ARG A 112 -14.63 21.67 -14.83
C ARG A 112 -14.15 22.73 -13.82
N CYS A 113 -14.30 22.43 -12.53
CA CYS A 113 -13.86 23.28 -11.42
C CYS A 113 -12.37 23.12 -11.08
N GLY A 114 -11.67 22.17 -11.71
CA GLY A 114 -10.31 21.78 -11.39
C GLY A 114 -10.14 21.10 -10.03
N ALA A 115 -11.25 20.79 -9.34
CA ALA A 115 -11.27 20.27 -7.98
C ALA A 115 -10.63 18.86 -7.92
N PRO A 116 -9.79 18.55 -6.93
CA PRO A 116 -9.18 17.24 -6.80
C PRO A 116 -10.23 16.13 -6.64
N PHE A 117 -10.22 15.20 -7.59
CA PHE A 117 -10.89 13.90 -7.48
C PHE A 117 -9.93 12.92 -6.80
N VAL A 118 -10.46 12.10 -5.90
CA VAL A 118 -9.65 11.24 -5.03
C VAL A 118 -10.32 9.87 -4.92
N PRO A 119 -9.92 8.91 -5.76
CA PRO A 119 -10.34 7.53 -5.63
C PRO A 119 -9.54 6.80 -4.53
N PHE A 120 -10.24 5.97 -3.77
CA PHE A 120 -9.64 5.01 -2.84
C PHE A 120 -9.53 3.66 -3.55
N LEU A 121 -8.31 3.26 -3.89
CA LEU A 121 -8.05 2.10 -4.73
C LEU A 121 -7.43 0.94 -3.93
N GLY A 122 -7.60 -0.27 -4.43
CA GLY A 122 -6.96 -1.46 -3.90
C GLY A 122 -6.78 -2.54 -4.96
N LEU A 123 -6.40 -3.73 -4.51
CA LEU A 123 -6.28 -4.91 -5.35
C LEU A 123 -7.19 -6.01 -4.84
N ASN A 124 -7.97 -6.63 -5.74
CA ASN A 124 -8.69 -7.85 -5.39
C ASN A 124 -7.74 -9.07 -5.29
N HIS A 125 -8.30 -10.24 -4.95
CA HIS A 125 -7.56 -11.50 -4.86
C HIS A 125 -7.00 -11.99 -6.21
N HIS A 126 -7.38 -11.42 -7.35
CA HIS A 126 -6.74 -11.63 -8.66
C HIS A 126 -5.66 -10.58 -9.00
N ARG A 127 -5.39 -9.66 -8.07
CA ARG A 127 -4.50 -8.51 -8.25
C ARG A 127 -4.96 -7.57 -9.37
N ARG A 128 -6.27 -7.45 -9.54
CA ARG A 128 -6.89 -6.46 -10.42
C ARG A 128 -7.28 -5.21 -9.60
N PRO A 129 -7.24 -4.02 -10.21
CA PRO A 129 -7.71 -2.81 -9.56
C PRO A 129 -9.16 -2.92 -9.09
N ILE A 130 -9.42 -2.37 -7.91
CA ILE A 130 -10.76 -2.16 -7.36
C ILE A 130 -10.81 -0.79 -6.69
N VAL A 131 -12.02 -0.23 -6.54
CA VAL A 131 -12.31 1.00 -5.82
C VAL A 131 -13.03 0.65 -4.52
N PHE A 132 -12.73 1.38 -3.45
CA PHE A 132 -13.40 1.28 -2.15
C PHE A 132 -14.30 2.48 -1.85
N GLY A 133 -14.15 3.55 -2.61
CA GLY A 133 -14.89 4.80 -2.48
C GLY A 133 -14.23 5.89 -3.29
N CYS A 134 -14.96 6.97 -3.48
CA CYS A 134 -14.52 8.12 -4.26
C CYS A 134 -14.88 9.41 -3.52
N GLY A 135 -14.06 10.44 -3.68
CA GLY A 135 -14.46 11.76 -3.26
C GLY A 135 -13.90 12.87 -4.13
N VAL A 136 -14.48 14.04 -3.98
CA VAL A 136 -13.98 15.29 -4.57
C VAL A 136 -13.86 16.29 -3.44
N VAL A 137 -12.74 17.01 -3.39
CA VAL A 137 -12.50 18.10 -2.43
C VAL A 137 -12.29 19.41 -3.18
N ALA A 138 -12.60 20.55 -2.57
CA ALA A 138 -12.45 21.86 -3.19
C ALA A 138 -10.99 22.28 -3.36
N ASP A 139 -10.10 21.81 -2.49
CA ASP A 139 -8.68 22.12 -2.52
C ASP A 139 -7.80 20.97 -2.01
N GLN A 140 -6.49 21.13 -2.16
CA GLN A 140 -5.48 20.18 -1.65
C GLN A 140 -4.99 20.57 -0.25
N SER A 141 -5.84 21.16 0.59
CA SER A 141 -5.47 21.50 1.98
C SER A 141 -5.47 20.27 2.89
N ILE A 142 -4.78 20.38 4.03
CA ILE A 142 -4.76 19.33 5.06
C ILE A 142 -6.20 19.08 5.56
N ASP A 143 -6.98 20.13 5.80
CA ASP A 143 -8.32 20.02 6.36
C ASP A 143 -9.29 19.31 5.40
N SER A 144 -9.19 19.60 4.10
CA SER A 144 -9.96 18.92 3.05
C SER A 144 -9.65 17.43 3.02
N PHE A 145 -8.36 17.05 3.02
CA PHE A 145 -7.99 15.63 3.06
C PHE A 145 -8.31 14.96 4.39
N VAL A 146 -8.21 15.65 5.53
CA VAL A 146 -8.61 15.10 6.83
C VAL A 146 -10.11 14.79 6.84
N TRP A 147 -10.94 15.68 6.32
CA TRP A 147 -12.37 15.42 6.17
C TRP A 147 -12.62 14.21 5.27
N LEU A 148 -12.00 14.18 4.09
CA LEU A 148 -12.19 13.10 3.12
C LEU A 148 -11.76 11.73 3.67
N LEU A 149 -10.60 11.65 4.32
CA LEU A 149 -10.11 10.41 4.92
C LEU A 149 -11.00 9.95 6.09
N ARG A 150 -11.63 10.88 6.82
CA ARG A 150 -12.62 10.53 7.87
C ARG A 150 -13.92 10.01 7.27
N ALA A 151 -14.40 10.61 6.17
CA ALA A 151 -15.57 10.10 5.45
C ALA A 151 -15.32 8.67 4.95
N PHE A 152 -14.14 8.41 4.37
CA PHE A 152 -13.73 7.06 3.99
C PHE A 152 -13.64 6.10 5.19
N MET A 153 -13.10 6.56 6.33
CA MET A 153 -13.05 5.74 7.55
C MET A 153 -14.44 5.36 8.07
N GLN A 154 -15.41 6.26 7.98
CA GLN A 154 -16.79 5.97 8.36
C GLN A 154 -17.46 4.99 7.39
N SER A 155 -17.20 5.11 6.08
CA SER A 155 -17.79 4.20 5.09
C SER A 155 -17.33 2.75 5.23
N ILE A 156 -16.17 2.53 5.85
CA ILE A 156 -15.60 1.20 6.14
C ILE A 156 -15.81 0.79 7.60
N GLN A 157 -16.74 1.43 8.31
CA GLN A 157 -17.11 1.11 9.70
C GLN A 157 -15.92 1.15 10.68
N ASP A 158 -15.05 2.14 10.51
CA ASP A 158 -13.82 2.32 11.30
C ASP A 158 -12.83 1.15 11.23
N ASP A 159 -12.97 0.25 10.24
CA ASP A 159 -11.95 -0.77 9.95
C ASP A 159 -10.76 -0.12 9.25
N VAL A 160 -9.77 0.30 10.04
CA VAL A 160 -8.63 1.08 9.56
C VAL A 160 -7.76 0.25 8.59
N PRO A 161 -7.41 0.76 7.40
CA PRO A 161 -6.51 0.06 6.49
C PRO A 161 -5.17 -0.22 7.14
N LYS A 162 -4.65 -1.43 6.99
CA LYS A 162 -3.33 -1.76 7.56
C LYS A 162 -2.20 -0.99 6.88
N SER A 163 -2.40 -0.60 5.62
CA SER A 163 -1.44 0.17 4.85
C SER A 163 -2.09 1.13 3.88
N ILE A 164 -1.46 2.29 3.73
CA ILE A 164 -1.89 3.37 2.86
C ILE A 164 -0.71 3.78 1.97
N ILE A 165 -0.99 3.95 0.69
CA ILE A 165 -0.05 4.46 -0.31
C ILE A 165 -0.61 5.75 -0.87
N THR A 166 0.19 6.81 -0.93
CA THR A 166 -0.22 8.12 -1.48
C THR A 166 0.73 8.58 -2.57
N ASP A 167 0.34 9.55 -3.40
CA ASP A 167 1.27 10.26 -4.30
C ASP A 167 2.39 11.03 -3.56
N GLY A 168 2.19 11.33 -2.27
CA GLY A 168 3.18 11.96 -1.41
C GLY A 168 3.07 13.48 -1.34
N GLY A 169 1.96 14.08 -1.75
CA GLY A 169 1.68 15.49 -1.44
C GLY A 169 1.74 15.75 0.07
N ASP A 170 2.32 16.88 0.49
CA ASP A 170 2.55 17.16 1.91
C ASP A 170 1.22 17.22 2.70
N ALA A 171 0.15 17.73 2.08
CA ALA A 171 -1.17 17.80 2.69
C ALA A 171 -1.79 16.42 2.93
N VAL A 172 -1.81 15.53 1.92
CA VAL A 172 -2.34 14.16 2.08
C VAL A 172 -1.49 13.34 3.04
N VAL A 173 -0.16 13.53 3.05
CA VAL A 173 0.74 12.87 4.01
C VAL A 173 0.44 13.29 5.45
N ALA A 174 0.23 14.59 5.69
CA ALA A 174 -0.16 15.09 7.00
C ALA A 174 -1.54 14.59 7.42
N ALA A 175 -2.50 14.55 6.48
CA ALA A 175 -3.85 14.06 6.73
C ALA A 175 -3.88 12.56 7.07
N VAL A 176 -3.14 11.72 6.33
CA VAL A 176 -2.98 10.29 6.63
C VAL A 176 -2.40 10.08 8.02
N LYS A 177 -1.36 10.85 8.39
CA LYS A 177 -0.79 10.77 9.74
C LYS A 177 -1.78 11.18 10.83
N ALA A 178 -2.69 12.11 10.54
CA ALA A 178 -3.69 12.58 11.49
C ALA A 178 -4.88 11.61 11.65
N VAL A 179 -5.33 10.99 10.56
CA VAL A 179 -6.53 10.12 10.55
C VAL A 179 -6.18 8.65 10.76
N PHE A 180 -5.06 8.18 10.19
CA PHE A 180 -4.62 6.79 10.19
C PHE A 180 -3.22 6.60 10.79
N PRO A 181 -2.96 7.03 12.04
CA PRO A 181 -1.62 7.02 12.64
C PRO A 181 -1.04 5.61 12.84
N GLN A 182 -1.87 4.57 12.82
CA GLN A 182 -1.46 3.17 13.01
C GLN A 182 -1.20 2.44 11.68
N SER A 183 -1.61 3.01 10.55
CA SER A 183 -1.42 2.41 9.24
C SER A 183 0.03 2.57 8.77
N ASN A 184 0.55 1.57 8.08
CA ASN A 184 1.82 1.74 7.38
C ASN A 184 1.63 2.71 6.22
N HIS A 185 2.35 3.82 6.22
CA HIS A 185 2.27 4.80 5.14
C HIS A 185 3.51 4.75 4.23
N ARG A 186 3.28 4.80 2.92
CA ARG A 186 4.33 4.91 1.90
C ARG A 186 3.92 5.89 0.81
N VAL A 187 4.90 6.55 0.21
CA VAL A 187 4.75 7.24 -1.07
C VAL A 187 4.80 6.20 -2.19
N CYS A 188 3.91 6.38 -3.16
CA CYS A 188 3.86 5.59 -4.37
C CYS A 188 5.21 5.66 -5.12
N THR A 189 5.76 4.51 -5.51
CA THR A 189 7.09 4.47 -6.10
C THR A 189 7.13 5.18 -7.45
N SER A 190 6.03 5.18 -8.23
CA SER A 190 5.96 5.92 -9.50
C SER A 190 6.11 7.43 -9.31
N HIS A 191 5.53 7.97 -8.24
CA HIS A 191 5.65 9.38 -7.87
C HIS A 191 7.06 9.72 -7.40
N VAL A 192 7.71 8.81 -6.66
CA VAL A 192 9.14 8.96 -6.31
C VAL A 192 10.00 8.95 -7.57
N GLU A 193 9.72 8.05 -8.50
CA GLU A 193 10.42 7.93 -9.78
C GLU A 193 10.21 9.17 -10.68
N GLN A 194 9.01 9.75 -10.67
CA GLN A 194 8.76 11.04 -11.31
C GLN A 194 9.60 12.16 -10.68
N ALA A 195 9.59 12.28 -9.35
CA ALA A 195 10.41 13.27 -8.64
C ALA A 195 11.92 13.09 -8.91
N ILE A 196 12.40 11.84 -9.02
CA ILE A 196 13.78 11.53 -9.42
C ILE A 196 14.09 12.13 -10.80
N ARG A 197 13.20 11.98 -11.79
CA ARG A 197 13.41 12.49 -13.15
C ARG A 197 13.37 14.02 -13.22
N GLU A 198 12.52 14.64 -12.41
CA GLU A 198 12.35 16.09 -12.36
C GLU A 198 13.55 16.79 -11.69
N HIS A 199 14.10 16.20 -10.62
CA HIS A 199 15.14 16.84 -9.81
C HIS A 199 16.57 16.34 -10.05
N LEU A 200 16.76 15.21 -10.74
CA LEU A 200 18.08 14.67 -11.07
C LEU A 200 18.30 14.63 -12.59
N LEU A 201 19.15 15.52 -13.08
CA LEU A 201 19.40 15.75 -14.52
C LEU A 201 20.21 14.64 -15.21
N HIS A 202 21.04 13.89 -14.47
CA HIS A 202 21.95 12.90 -15.04
C HIS A 202 21.48 11.46 -14.76
N GLY A 203 21.53 10.59 -15.78
CA GLY A 203 21.12 9.19 -15.65
C GLY A 203 21.87 8.44 -14.54
N SER A 204 23.16 8.73 -14.33
CA SER A 204 23.95 8.11 -13.25
C SER A 204 23.48 8.53 -11.85
N ALA A 205 22.98 9.76 -11.67
CA ALA A 205 22.38 10.20 -10.41
C ALA A 205 21.04 9.52 -10.18
N GLN A 206 20.21 9.41 -11.23
CA GLN A 206 18.94 8.70 -11.15
C GLN A 206 19.14 7.22 -10.80
N ASP A 207 20.10 6.54 -11.43
CA ASP A 207 20.38 5.11 -11.17
C ASP A 207 20.90 4.87 -9.76
N ASP A 208 21.82 5.71 -9.28
CA ASP A 208 22.32 5.62 -7.90
C ASP A 208 21.19 5.89 -6.89
N PHE A 209 20.26 6.81 -7.17
CA PHE A 209 19.09 7.05 -6.33
C PHE A 209 18.11 5.87 -6.37
N ARG A 210 17.82 5.29 -7.54
CA ARG A 210 16.99 4.08 -7.67
C ARG A 210 17.58 2.92 -6.85
N SER A 211 18.91 2.81 -6.80
CA SER A 211 19.59 1.83 -5.95
C SER A 211 19.38 2.08 -4.45
N LEU A 212 19.34 3.34 -4.00
CA LEU A 212 18.99 3.69 -2.61
C LEU A 212 17.53 3.39 -2.29
N MET A 213 16.63 3.67 -3.25
CA MET A 213 15.20 3.42 -3.11
C MET A 213 14.88 1.93 -2.96
N ARG A 214 15.55 1.06 -3.74
CA ARG A 214 15.23 -0.37 -3.84
C ARG A 214 15.98 -1.27 -2.85
N ASP A 215 17.10 -0.82 -2.29
CA ASP A 215 17.92 -1.67 -1.42
C ASP A 215 17.33 -1.74 0.00
N ALA A 216 16.85 -2.93 0.39
CA ALA A 216 16.45 -3.21 1.76
C ALA A 216 17.67 -3.50 2.65
N CYS A 217 18.49 -2.47 2.88
CA CYS A 217 19.60 -2.50 3.83
C CYS A 217 19.17 -2.01 5.22
N SER A 218 20.07 -2.08 6.20
CA SER A 218 19.81 -1.49 7.52
C SER A 218 19.74 0.05 7.44
N PRO A 219 19.01 0.72 8.35
CA PRO A 219 18.97 2.20 8.38
C PRO A 219 20.35 2.86 8.43
N ALA A 220 21.30 2.27 9.18
CA ALA A 220 22.66 2.77 9.26
C ALA A 220 23.42 2.66 7.92
N ALA A 221 23.28 1.53 7.23
CA ALA A 221 23.86 1.34 5.89
C ALA A 221 23.22 2.30 4.88
N PHE A 222 21.91 2.55 4.98
CA PHE A 222 21.23 3.55 4.15
C PHE A 222 21.82 4.94 4.36
N ASP A 223 22.00 5.40 5.60
CA ASP A 223 22.52 6.75 5.88
C ASP A 223 23.99 6.92 5.41
N GLU A 224 24.80 5.86 5.48
CA GLU A 224 26.15 5.85 4.90
C GLU A 224 26.11 5.99 3.37
N ARG A 225 25.29 5.16 2.70
CA ARG A 225 25.12 5.21 1.24
C ARG A 225 24.52 6.54 0.78
N TRP A 226 23.57 7.08 1.53
CA TRP A 226 22.98 8.40 1.29
C TRP A 226 24.03 9.51 1.35
N SER A 227 24.91 9.47 2.35
CA SER A 227 26.03 10.41 2.47
C SER A 227 26.98 10.32 1.27
N GLY A 228 27.29 9.10 0.82
CA GLY A 228 28.08 8.87 -0.39
C GLY A 228 27.39 9.39 -1.66
N PHE A 229 26.07 9.24 -1.77
CA PHE A 229 25.27 9.80 -2.86
C PHE A 229 25.34 11.33 -2.88
N LEU A 230 25.14 11.98 -1.72
CA LEU A 230 25.24 13.45 -1.62
C LEU A 230 26.63 13.96 -2.00
N ALA A 231 27.69 13.28 -1.58
CA ALA A 231 29.06 13.67 -1.94
C ALA A 231 29.32 13.63 -3.45
N LYS A 232 28.62 12.76 -4.18
CA LYS A 232 28.79 12.54 -5.62
C LYS A 232 27.86 13.40 -6.49
N HIS A 233 26.61 13.60 -6.05
CA HIS A 233 25.54 14.11 -6.91
C HIS A 233 24.85 15.38 -6.40
N ARG A 234 25.17 15.87 -5.20
CA ARG A 234 24.57 17.09 -4.66
C ARG A 234 25.07 18.31 -5.45
N THR A 235 24.12 19.14 -5.86
CA THR A 235 24.33 20.45 -6.48
C THR A 235 23.55 21.50 -5.69
N ALA A 236 23.82 22.79 -5.93
CA ALA A 236 23.03 23.86 -5.32
C ALA A 236 21.55 23.81 -5.72
N GLU A 237 21.23 23.28 -6.90
CA GLU A 237 19.86 23.20 -7.44
C GLU A 237 19.03 22.09 -6.79
N ASN A 238 19.65 20.95 -6.45
CA ASN A 238 18.93 19.79 -5.91
C ASN A 238 19.03 19.64 -4.38
N GLU A 239 19.85 20.44 -3.69
CA GLU A 239 20.12 20.30 -2.26
C GLU A 239 18.86 20.36 -1.39
N GLY A 240 17.96 21.30 -1.67
CA GLY A 240 16.69 21.42 -0.94
C GLY A 240 15.79 20.20 -1.12
N TRP A 241 15.66 19.71 -2.35
CA TRP A 241 14.87 18.51 -2.64
C TRP A 241 15.47 17.26 -1.99
N LEU A 242 16.80 17.09 -2.06
CA LEU A 242 17.49 15.97 -1.42
C LEU A 242 17.29 15.98 0.10
N ALA A 243 17.34 17.15 0.74
CA ALA A 243 17.06 17.27 2.17
C ALA A 243 15.63 16.83 2.51
N THR A 244 14.64 17.18 1.68
CA THR A 244 13.25 16.73 1.83
C THR A 244 13.12 15.21 1.66
N MET A 245 13.76 14.64 0.63
CA MET A 245 13.75 13.20 0.38
C MET A 245 14.37 12.43 1.56
N HIS A 246 15.49 12.88 2.11
CA HIS A 246 16.10 12.23 3.29
C HIS A 246 15.21 12.32 4.52
N ARG A 247 14.58 13.48 4.77
CA ARG A 247 13.63 13.65 5.88
C ARG A 247 12.45 12.68 5.77
N ARG A 248 12.01 12.41 4.55
CA ARG A 248 10.87 11.52 4.23
C ARG A 248 11.28 10.08 3.91
N ARG A 249 12.53 9.66 4.15
CA ARG A 249 13.08 8.33 3.78
C ARG A 249 12.25 7.15 4.28
N GLU A 250 11.61 7.28 5.43
CA GLU A 250 10.74 6.26 6.01
C GLU A 250 9.48 5.96 5.19
N LEU A 251 9.11 6.88 4.29
CA LEU A 251 7.96 6.76 3.41
C LEU A 251 8.30 6.21 2.02
N TRP A 252 9.56 6.05 1.62
CA TRP A 252 9.87 5.64 0.24
C TRP A 252 11.02 4.66 0.09
N ALA A 253 12.00 4.65 1.01
CA ALA A 253 13.16 3.78 0.89
C ALA A 253 12.85 2.36 1.40
N ALA A 254 13.28 1.36 0.65
CA ALA A 254 13.11 -0.06 1.02
C ALA A 254 13.73 -0.36 2.39
N ALA A 255 14.86 0.26 2.75
CA ALA A 255 15.49 0.13 4.08
C ALA A 255 14.54 0.37 5.27
N PHE A 256 13.47 1.16 5.08
CA PHE A 256 12.50 1.50 6.13
C PHE A 256 11.10 0.95 5.87
N THR A 257 10.85 0.41 4.67
CA THR A 257 9.51 -0.02 4.25
C THR A 257 9.43 -1.52 3.95
N CYS A 258 10.57 -2.21 3.82
CA CYS A 258 10.64 -3.61 3.46
C CYS A 258 9.87 -4.53 4.42
N HIS A 259 9.99 -4.30 5.72
CA HIS A 259 9.32 -5.08 6.76
C HIS A 259 7.84 -4.72 6.94
N LYS A 260 7.35 -3.69 6.24
CA LYS A 260 5.97 -3.22 6.33
C LYS A 260 5.09 -3.92 5.31
N PHE A 261 3.82 -3.94 5.61
CA PHE A 261 2.85 -4.54 4.73
C PHE A 261 2.45 -3.62 3.58
N PHE A 262 2.35 -4.10 2.32
CA PHE A 262 1.75 -3.32 1.21
C PHE A 262 1.05 -4.18 0.14
N LEU A 263 0.56 -5.38 0.47
CA LEU A 263 -0.28 -6.23 -0.42
C LEU A 263 0.29 -6.63 -1.81
N GLY A 264 1.56 -6.39 -2.13
CA GLY A 264 2.02 -6.51 -3.53
C GLY A 264 2.20 -5.18 -4.25
N MET A 265 1.65 -4.09 -3.71
CA MET A 265 1.65 -2.74 -4.27
C MET A 265 2.96 -1.98 -4.02
N ALA A 266 4.00 -2.69 -3.60
CA ALA A 266 5.32 -2.12 -3.41
C ALA A 266 6.01 -1.75 -4.74
N SER A 267 5.57 -2.34 -5.86
CA SER A 267 6.14 -2.14 -7.20
C SER A 267 5.41 -1.06 -8.00
N ASP A 268 6.18 -0.16 -8.62
CA ASP A 268 5.76 0.92 -9.55
C ASP A 268 4.60 0.53 -10.48
N GLN A 269 4.79 -0.58 -11.19
CA GLN A 269 3.88 -1.03 -12.24
C GLN A 269 2.48 -1.32 -11.72
N ARG A 270 2.32 -1.78 -10.47
CA ARG A 270 1.00 -2.13 -9.94
C ARG A 270 0.24 -0.88 -9.51
N THR A 271 0.87 0.06 -8.83
CA THR A 271 0.23 1.33 -8.45
C THR A 271 -0.10 2.19 -9.67
N GLU A 272 0.75 2.16 -10.70
CA GLU A 272 0.49 2.85 -11.97
C GLU A 272 -0.66 2.19 -12.75
N CYS A 273 -0.71 0.85 -12.81
CA CYS A 273 -1.85 0.13 -13.40
C CYS A 273 -3.17 0.38 -12.65
N LEU A 274 -3.15 0.56 -11.32
CA LEU A 274 -4.34 0.87 -10.53
C LEU A 274 -5.00 2.18 -10.98
N ALA A 275 -4.19 3.23 -11.13
CA ALA A 275 -4.67 4.54 -11.55
C ALA A 275 -5.00 4.59 -13.06
N THR A 276 -4.21 3.91 -13.91
CA THR A 276 -4.36 3.95 -15.39
C THR A 276 -5.73 3.48 -15.87
N GLY A 277 -6.28 2.44 -15.24
CA GLY A 277 -7.60 1.92 -15.59
C GLY A 277 -8.71 2.94 -15.38
N LEU A 278 -8.62 3.72 -14.29
CA LEU A 278 -9.57 4.78 -13.98
C LEU A 278 -9.33 6.05 -14.81
N HIS A 279 -8.07 6.36 -15.14
CA HIS A 279 -7.70 7.46 -16.05
C HIS A 279 -8.28 7.31 -17.45
N THR A 280 -8.50 6.07 -17.91
CA THR A 280 -9.01 5.83 -19.27
C THR A 280 -10.46 6.28 -19.36
N GLY A 281 -10.66 7.47 -19.93
CA GLY A 281 -12.00 8.06 -20.13
C GLY A 281 -12.30 9.27 -19.25
N LEU A 282 -11.45 9.58 -18.26
CA LEU A 282 -11.57 10.85 -17.53
C LEU A 282 -11.15 12.01 -18.44
N ALA A 283 -11.99 13.05 -18.49
CA ALA A 283 -11.74 14.27 -19.26
C ALA A 283 -11.78 15.49 -18.34
N ASP A 284 -10.94 16.49 -18.60
CA ASP A 284 -10.78 17.67 -17.75
C ASP A 284 -12.06 18.54 -17.67
N ASP A 285 -13.04 18.31 -18.55
CA ASP A 285 -14.30 19.04 -18.64
C ASP A 285 -15.52 18.23 -18.14
N MET A 286 -15.31 17.12 -17.44
CA MET A 286 -16.40 16.37 -16.80
C MET A 286 -17.08 17.19 -15.70
N SER A 287 -18.41 17.11 -15.61
CA SER A 287 -19.15 17.59 -14.45
C SER A 287 -18.96 16.64 -13.25
N LEU A 288 -19.35 17.07 -12.06
CA LEU A 288 -19.40 16.17 -10.89
C LEU A 288 -20.31 14.96 -11.12
N LEU A 289 -21.42 15.14 -11.84
CA LEU A 289 -22.34 14.06 -12.17
C LEU A 289 -21.72 13.07 -13.17
N ASP A 290 -20.99 13.57 -14.17
CA ASP A 290 -20.26 12.72 -15.12
C ASP A 290 -19.19 11.88 -14.39
N LEU A 291 -18.49 12.47 -13.42
CA LEU A 291 -17.52 11.74 -12.59
C LEU A 291 -18.20 10.65 -11.76
N PHE A 292 -19.34 10.96 -11.13
CA PHE A 292 -20.10 9.96 -10.37
C PHE A 292 -20.45 8.75 -11.24
N TRP A 293 -21.05 8.98 -12.41
CA TRP A 293 -21.44 7.91 -13.33
C TRP A 293 -20.25 7.16 -13.93
N HIS A 294 -19.17 7.87 -14.25
CA HIS A 294 -17.93 7.22 -14.71
C HIS A 294 -17.38 6.27 -13.65
N THR A 295 -17.37 6.67 -12.38
CA THR A 295 -16.92 5.79 -11.30
C THR A 295 -17.84 4.60 -11.09
N ASP A 296 -19.16 4.79 -11.18
CA ASP A 296 -20.14 3.70 -11.04
C ASP A 296 -19.97 2.65 -12.15
N ASP A 297 -19.98 3.07 -13.42
CA ASP A 297 -19.77 2.20 -14.58
C ASP A 297 -18.41 1.49 -14.54
N TRP A 298 -17.35 2.18 -14.11
CA TRP A 298 -16.03 1.57 -13.95
C TRP A 298 -16.01 0.51 -12.85
N THR A 299 -16.63 0.78 -11.70
CA THR A 299 -16.70 -0.20 -10.60
C THR A 299 -17.50 -1.44 -11.00
N TYR A 300 -18.58 -1.25 -11.77
CA TYR A 300 -19.36 -2.35 -12.35
C TYR A 300 -18.49 -3.24 -13.24
N ARG A 301 -17.74 -2.66 -14.18
CA ARG A 301 -16.85 -3.41 -15.09
C ARG A 301 -15.76 -4.18 -14.33
N MET A 302 -15.15 -3.57 -13.32
CA MET A 302 -14.10 -4.25 -12.53
C MET A 302 -14.64 -5.46 -11.76
N ARG A 303 -15.89 -5.39 -11.29
CA ARG A 303 -16.55 -6.54 -10.67
C ARG A 303 -16.90 -7.63 -11.66
N ASP A 304 -17.40 -7.26 -12.84
CA ASP A 304 -17.70 -8.20 -13.92
C ASP A 304 -16.42 -8.95 -14.37
N ASP A 305 -15.34 -8.21 -14.65
CA ASP A 305 -14.01 -8.76 -14.93
C ASP A 305 -13.53 -9.70 -13.79
N GLY A 306 -13.77 -9.31 -12.54
CA GLY A 306 -13.44 -10.12 -11.36
C GLY A 306 -14.21 -11.44 -11.32
N ALA A 307 -15.51 -11.41 -11.60
CA ALA A 307 -16.37 -12.58 -11.64
C ALA A 307 -15.99 -13.54 -12.78
N GLU A 308 -15.62 -13.02 -13.96
CA GLU A 308 -15.11 -13.82 -15.06
C GLU A 308 -13.80 -14.55 -14.68
N LEU A 309 -12.90 -13.86 -13.98
CA LEU A 309 -11.67 -14.46 -13.47
C LEU A 309 -11.95 -15.55 -12.43
N ASP A 310 -12.90 -15.34 -11.52
CA ASP A 310 -13.33 -16.37 -10.57
C ASP A 310 -13.86 -17.62 -11.27
N LEU A 311 -14.70 -17.43 -12.30
CA LEU A 311 -15.21 -18.53 -13.11
C LEU A 311 -14.08 -19.27 -13.82
N ALA A 312 -13.17 -18.55 -14.48
CA ALA A 312 -12.03 -19.14 -15.18
C ALA A 312 -11.12 -19.95 -14.24
N VAL A 313 -10.89 -19.46 -13.02
CA VAL A 313 -10.10 -20.15 -12.01
C VAL A 313 -10.79 -21.40 -11.49
N SER A 314 -12.10 -21.37 -11.28
CA SER A 314 -12.87 -22.54 -10.82
C SER A 314 -12.78 -23.74 -11.78
N MET A 315 -12.54 -23.46 -13.06
CA MET A 315 -12.43 -24.46 -14.13
C MET A 315 -10.98 -24.88 -14.42
N SER A 316 -10.00 -24.24 -13.79
CA SER A 316 -8.58 -24.40 -14.08
C SER A 316 -7.85 -25.18 -12.99
N ARG A 317 -6.80 -25.93 -13.36
CA ARG A 317 -5.88 -26.57 -12.41
C ARG A 317 -4.48 -25.99 -12.57
N LEU A 318 -3.90 -25.56 -11.45
CA LEU A 318 -2.55 -25.01 -11.43
C LEU A 318 -1.50 -26.12 -11.48
N PRO A 319 -0.48 -26.02 -12.36
CA PRO A 319 0.59 -27.00 -12.43
C PRO A 319 1.53 -26.86 -11.23
N LEU A 320 1.85 -27.99 -10.58
CA LEU A 320 2.81 -28.06 -9.47
C LEU A 320 4.19 -28.46 -10.04
N THR A 321 5.10 -27.50 -10.14
CA THR A 321 6.37 -27.64 -10.88
C THR A 321 7.59 -27.72 -9.98
N THR A 322 7.50 -27.27 -8.73
CA THR A 322 8.64 -27.30 -7.81
C THR A 322 8.84 -28.68 -7.18
N LYS A 323 10.01 -28.87 -6.55
CA LYS A 323 10.26 -30.03 -5.69
C LYS A 323 9.48 -29.98 -4.37
N HIS A 324 8.96 -28.81 -3.99
CA HIS A 324 8.19 -28.58 -2.76
C HIS A 324 6.69 -28.79 -2.99
N ARG A 325 6.31 -29.94 -3.56
CA ARG A 325 4.94 -30.21 -4.01
C ARG A 325 3.85 -30.04 -2.96
N TYR A 326 4.13 -30.31 -1.68
CA TYR A 326 3.17 -30.11 -0.60
C TYR A 326 2.83 -28.62 -0.39
N LEU A 327 3.86 -27.76 -0.43
CA LEU A 327 3.72 -26.32 -0.29
C LEU A 327 2.95 -25.74 -1.47
N GLU A 328 3.33 -26.12 -2.70
CA GLU A 328 2.60 -25.68 -3.89
C GLU A 328 1.16 -26.20 -3.93
N ALA A 329 0.89 -27.46 -3.58
CA ALA A 329 -0.47 -27.98 -3.57
C ALA A 329 -1.35 -27.23 -2.56
N ASN A 330 -0.79 -26.91 -1.39
CA ASN A 330 -1.48 -26.13 -0.37
C ASN A 330 -1.77 -24.70 -0.85
N ALA A 331 -0.80 -24.08 -1.52
CA ALA A 331 -0.93 -22.76 -2.14
C ALA A 331 -1.96 -22.73 -3.27
N ALA A 332 -1.91 -23.70 -4.20
CA ALA A 332 -2.82 -23.81 -5.34
C ALA A 332 -4.28 -24.01 -4.91
N ARG A 333 -4.53 -24.59 -3.73
CA ARG A 333 -5.88 -24.72 -3.15
C ARG A 333 -6.42 -23.42 -2.57
N ARG A 334 -5.55 -22.49 -2.16
CA ARG A 334 -5.91 -21.30 -1.37
C ARG A 334 -5.84 -20.00 -2.15
N PHE A 335 -4.96 -19.93 -3.14
CA PHE A 335 -4.69 -18.72 -3.88
C PHE A 335 -5.17 -18.82 -5.31
N THR A 336 -5.65 -17.70 -5.84
CA THR A 336 -5.83 -17.50 -7.27
C THR A 336 -4.50 -17.70 -8.02
N PRO A 337 -4.51 -17.99 -9.33
CA PRO A 337 -3.29 -18.09 -10.12
C PRO A 337 -2.35 -16.88 -9.95
N ALA A 338 -2.92 -15.67 -9.90
CA ALA A 338 -2.17 -14.43 -9.75
C ALA A 338 -1.32 -14.39 -8.46
N ASN A 339 -1.88 -14.89 -7.35
CA ASN A 339 -1.16 -14.97 -6.08
C ASN A 339 -0.32 -16.25 -5.95
N PHE A 340 -0.78 -17.37 -6.50
CA PHE A 340 -0.07 -18.64 -6.49
C PHE A 340 1.31 -18.53 -7.14
N TYR A 341 1.42 -17.90 -8.31
CA TYR A 341 2.69 -17.82 -9.02
C TYR A 341 3.75 -17.00 -8.27
N LEU A 342 3.33 -15.95 -7.56
CA LEU A 342 4.23 -15.16 -6.73
C LEU A 342 4.72 -15.96 -5.52
N LEU A 343 3.83 -16.72 -4.88
CA LEU A 343 4.23 -17.62 -3.81
C LEU A 343 5.13 -18.74 -4.33
N ARG A 344 4.90 -19.25 -5.54
CA ARG A 344 5.75 -20.28 -6.16
C ARG A 344 7.18 -19.77 -6.38
N GLU A 345 7.36 -18.53 -6.82
CA GLU A 345 8.69 -17.92 -6.95
C GLU A 345 9.43 -17.90 -5.59
N GLU A 346 8.74 -17.64 -4.48
CA GLU A 346 9.35 -17.70 -3.15
C GLU A 346 9.63 -19.14 -2.70
N ILE A 347 8.73 -20.09 -3.02
CA ILE A 347 8.96 -21.53 -2.78
C ILE A 347 10.19 -22.02 -3.55
N GLU A 348 10.39 -21.58 -4.79
CA GLU A 348 11.56 -21.93 -5.60
C GLU A 348 12.86 -21.44 -4.98
N LYS A 349 12.86 -20.25 -4.36
CA LYS A 349 14.06 -19.72 -3.67
C LYS A 349 14.48 -20.58 -2.48
N MET A 350 13.57 -21.33 -1.85
CA MET A 350 13.92 -22.27 -0.77
C MET A 350 14.97 -23.28 -1.21
N ASP A 351 15.06 -23.57 -2.51
CA ASP A 351 16.07 -24.44 -3.09
C ASP A 351 17.49 -23.92 -2.89
N GLY A 352 17.64 -22.60 -2.76
CA GLY A 352 18.90 -21.91 -2.53
C GLY A 352 19.41 -22.01 -1.09
N PHE A 353 18.64 -22.55 -0.16
CA PHE A 353 18.99 -22.55 1.27
C PHE A 353 19.14 -23.95 1.86
N VAL A 354 19.90 -24.06 2.96
CA VAL A 354 20.04 -25.28 3.78
C VAL A 354 19.84 -24.90 5.24
N ALA A 355 19.09 -25.71 5.98
CA ALA A 355 19.01 -25.58 7.43
C ALA A 355 20.35 -25.97 8.06
N VAL A 356 20.98 -25.03 8.75
CA VAL A 356 22.25 -25.17 9.46
C VAL A 356 22.09 -25.43 10.95
N ASP A 357 20.98 -24.99 11.55
CA ASP A 357 20.68 -25.27 12.96
C ASP A 357 19.17 -25.30 13.23
N THR A 358 18.76 -25.81 14.39
CA THR A 358 17.38 -25.77 14.88
C THR A 358 17.36 -25.16 16.28
N LEU A 359 16.76 -23.98 16.42
CA LEU A 359 16.63 -23.28 17.68
C LEU A 359 15.51 -23.90 18.54
N PRO A 360 15.76 -24.10 19.85
CA PRO A 360 14.75 -24.59 20.78
C PRO A 360 13.66 -23.54 20.98
N THR A 361 12.40 -23.96 20.85
CA THR A 361 11.19 -23.15 21.08
C THR A 361 10.68 -23.35 22.50
N ILE A 362 10.36 -22.23 23.17
CA ILE A 362 9.81 -22.23 24.53
C ILE A 362 8.26 -22.29 24.49
N SER A 363 7.68 -21.99 23.31
CA SER A 363 6.26 -21.68 23.12
C SER A 363 5.36 -22.89 22.84
N SER A 364 5.85 -23.94 22.18
CA SER A 364 5.09 -25.15 21.83
C SER A 364 6.01 -26.28 21.35
N PRO A 365 5.75 -27.56 21.72
CA PRO A 365 6.52 -28.72 21.23
C PRO A 365 6.38 -28.97 19.72
N ASP A 366 5.36 -28.37 19.08
CA ASP A 366 5.05 -28.52 17.66
C ASP A 366 5.65 -27.42 16.78
N GLU A 367 6.34 -26.45 17.41
CA GLU A 367 6.97 -25.32 16.75
C GLU A 367 8.48 -25.57 16.63
N LYS A 368 9.04 -25.48 15.43
CA LYS A 368 10.49 -25.64 15.19
C LYS A 368 11.04 -24.42 14.49
N ILE A 369 12.09 -23.83 15.05
CA ILE A 369 12.77 -22.71 14.44
C ILE A 369 14.06 -23.21 13.79
N TYR A 370 14.28 -22.97 12.50
CA TYR A 370 15.47 -23.37 11.76
C TYR A 370 16.34 -22.16 11.44
N LEU A 371 17.64 -22.28 11.65
CA LEU A 371 18.61 -21.38 11.05
C LEU A 371 18.93 -21.86 9.64
N LEU A 372 18.85 -21.00 8.62
CA LEU A 372 19.20 -21.29 7.24
C LEU A 372 20.48 -20.58 6.82
N ASP A 373 21.21 -21.19 5.89
CA ASP A 373 22.35 -20.60 5.18
C ASP A 373 22.17 -20.75 3.67
N SER A 374 22.74 -19.82 2.90
CA SER A 374 22.71 -19.84 1.44
C SER A 374 23.66 -20.90 0.90
N LYS A 375 23.18 -21.74 -0.02
CA LYS A 375 24.02 -22.72 -0.74
C LYS A 375 25.10 -22.04 -1.58
N GLN A 376 24.90 -20.79 -1.97
CA GLN A 376 25.85 -20.02 -2.76
C GLN A 376 26.98 -19.40 -1.92
N GLU A 377 26.79 -19.20 -0.60
CA GLU A 377 27.75 -18.56 0.32
C GLU A 377 28.59 -19.55 1.15
N ARG A 378 28.84 -20.76 0.64
CA ARG A 378 29.84 -21.68 1.25
C ARG A 378 31.29 -21.14 1.27
N CYS A 379 31.50 -19.91 0.81
CA CYS A 379 32.77 -19.20 0.87
C CYS A 379 32.61 -17.78 1.48
N GLY A 380 32.04 -17.68 2.69
CA GLY A 380 32.34 -16.55 3.58
C GLY A 380 31.15 -15.91 4.30
N GLY A 381 30.91 -16.37 5.54
CA GLY A 381 30.49 -15.50 6.65
C GLY A 381 29.19 -14.69 6.52
N GLY A 382 28.18 -15.18 5.79
CA GLY A 382 26.82 -14.63 5.86
C GLY A 382 26.15 -14.91 7.21
N ALA A 383 25.33 -13.97 7.71
CA ALA A 383 24.56 -14.17 8.93
C ALA A 383 23.40 -15.14 8.68
N PRO A 384 23.18 -16.15 9.53
CA PRO A 384 22.16 -17.16 9.28
C PRO A 384 20.72 -16.63 9.51
N PHE A 385 19.74 -17.20 8.79
CA PHE A 385 18.32 -16.75 8.76
C PHE A 385 17.41 -17.63 9.61
N VAL A 386 16.33 -17.11 10.19
CA VAL A 386 15.46 -17.87 11.11
C VAL A 386 14.09 -18.23 10.48
N VAL A 387 13.68 -19.51 10.46
CA VAL A 387 12.39 -20.02 9.91
C VAL A 387 11.60 -20.79 10.96
N GLN A 388 10.34 -20.43 11.25
CA GLN A 388 9.50 -21.11 12.27
C GLN A 388 8.44 -22.02 11.64
N TRP A 389 8.34 -23.28 12.05
CA TRP A 389 7.44 -24.32 11.52
C TRP A 389 6.51 -24.86 12.60
N CYS A 390 5.18 -24.76 12.44
CA CYS A 390 4.20 -25.32 13.39
C CYS A 390 3.42 -26.50 12.78
N THR A 391 3.30 -27.63 13.48
CA THR A 391 2.40 -28.74 13.09
C THR A 391 1.41 -29.05 14.20
N ASN A 392 0.11 -28.81 14.03
CA ASN A 392 -0.88 -29.34 14.97
C ASN A 392 -1.48 -30.67 14.47
N ARG A 393 -1.68 -31.60 15.43
CA ARG A 393 -2.27 -32.95 15.46
C ARG A 393 -3.04 -33.53 14.24
N PRO A 394 -3.17 -34.88 14.13
CA PRO A 394 -3.87 -35.54 13.04
C PRO A 394 -5.36 -35.17 13.03
N GLY A 395 -5.84 -34.63 11.90
CA GLY A 395 -7.27 -34.38 11.66
C GLY A 395 -7.68 -32.91 11.46
N VAL A 396 -6.75 -31.94 11.59
CA VAL A 396 -7.01 -30.52 11.26
C VAL A 396 -5.89 -30.02 10.34
N ASP A 397 -6.29 -29.42 9.21
CA ASP A 397 -5.38 -28.94 8.16
C ASP A 397 -4.27 -28.05 8.72
N GLY A 398 -3.00 -28.42 8.44
CA GLY A 398 -1.81 -27.78 8.98
C GLY A 398 -1.65 -26.31 8.60
N LYS A 399 -1.10 -25.52 9.53
CA LYS A 399 -0.68 -24.13 9.34
C LYS A 399 0.81 -24.12 9.04
N LEU A 400 1.21 -23.66 7.86
CA LEU A 400 2.61 -23.37 7.60
C LEU A 400 2.96 -22.01 8.23
N ALA A 401 4.22 -21.80 8.56
CA ALA A 401 4.81 -20.48 8.68
C ALA A 401 6.21 -20.58 8.05
N VAL A 402 6.62 -19.60 7.25
CA VAL A 402 8.01 -19.52 6.76
C VAL A 402 8.45 -18.09 6.94
N THR A 403 9.42 -17.90 7.82
CA THR A 403 10.04 -16.61 8.10
C THR A 403 11.44 -16.62 7.53
N LEU A 404 11.90 -15.53 6.92
CA LEU A 404 13.28 -15.38 6.45
C LEU A 404 13.82 -14.06 7.01
N GLY A 405 14.34 -14.07 8.24
CA GLY A 405 14.90 -12.87 8.89
C GLY A 405 16.35 -13.06 9.31
N SER A 406 17.20 -12.06 9.08
CA SER A 406 18.56 -11.99 9.64
C SER A 406 18.51 -11.34 11.03
N HIS A 407 18.84 -12.10 12.08
CA HIS A 407 19.10 -11.79 13.50
C HIS A 407 18.52 -10.56 14.26
N SER A 408 17.65 -9.71 13.71
CA SER A 408 17.09 -8.56 14.45
C SER A 408 15.73 -8.03 13.99
N THR A 409 15.07 -8.64 13.01
CA THR A 409 13.70 -8.27 12.62
C THR A 409 12.84 -9.52 12.58
N HIS A 410 11.79 -9.52 13.39
CA HIS A 410 10.79 -10.57 13.41
C HIS A 410 9.93 -10.41 12.17
N ASP A 411 10.33 -11.03 11.07
CA ASP A 411 9.35 -11.40 10.05
C ASP A 411 8.59 -12.61 10.61
N ALA A 412 7.28 -12.67 10.42
CA ALA A 412 6.49 -13.83 10.79
C ALA A 412 5.38 -13.96 9.76
N VAL A 413 5.43 -14.99 8.93
CA VAL A 413 4.31 -15.35 8.06
C VAL A 413 3.57 -16.48 8.76
N ILE A 414 2.41 -16.23 9.38
CA ILE A 414 1.53 -17.30 9.89
C ILE A 414 0.40 -17.50 8.88
N PHE A 415 0.25 -18.71 8.35
CA PHE A 415 -0.95 -19.09 7.60
C PHE A 415 -2.07 -19.44 8.59
N THR A 416 -3.05 -18.56 8.79
CA THR A 416 -4.29 -18.90 9.50
C THR A 416 -5.40 -19.21 8.50
N SER A 417 -6.06 -20.36 8.67
CA SER A 417 -7.40 -20.57 8.09
C SER A 417 -8.38 -19.61 8.78
N PRO A 418 -9.30 -18.93 8.07
CA PRO A 418 -10.56 -18.58 8.71
C PRO A 418 -11.27 -19.89 9.08
N PRO A 419 -11.99 -19.95 10.22
CA PRO A 419 -12.97 -20.99 10.42
C PRO A 419 -14.06 -20.78 9.36
N TYR A 420 -14.25 -21.72 8.45
CA TYR A 420 -15.53 -21.79 7.73
C TYR A 420 -16.54 -22.54 8.60
N PRO A 421 -17.84 -22.19 8.55
CA PRO A 421 -18.90 -22.93 9.22
C PRO A 421 -18.96 -24.41 8.82
#